data_AF-A0A947JJ19-F1
#
_entry.id   AF-A0A947JJ19-F1
#
_cell.length_a   1.000
_cell.length_b   1.000
_cell.length_c   1.000
_cell.angle_alpha   90.00
_cell.angle_beta   90.00
_cell.angle_gamma   90.00
#
_symmetry.space_group_name_H-M   'P 1'
#
loop_
_entity.id
_entity.type
_entity.pdbx_description
1 polymer ?
#
loop_
_entity_poly.entity_id
_entity_poly.type
_entity_poly.pdbx_seq_one_letter_code
_entity_poly.pdbx_strand_id
1 'polypeptide(L)'
;MSNDKIDPKGEGIMKFWKKTISILLIHAFLLSNLPAGALQSALAATSDNPTTSPTTKDITANPDGIVISRDCGIVKSKYTGKSGKLIVHIQDAHCNYEAQTNIAKIIEGLVKNNGLSFVSVEGADGIIDTSWFKAFPDAEVRKEVANYFMKKGEITGPEFLSITTDYPIKLYGAETREYYIQNLNAFTTSYPLKDATEKYLNGIKAALNRLQGFIYNDELKAMDSRSREHEAKKIQFNDYVRFLQDEAERHKINLRQYENLFKLVNVLIYEKKIDFNVTDKERSAVIDELSKTLQKDAMTELVNRSIAFKVGKISSSEYYDYLKSLAAMRGIELAKKYPNLSNYIIYNSVYSKIDNEKLFNDIKELETAIKEKLYENEDQRTLERLSRHIDTLLGLINIKLLNGEFEYYKTHKEEFASESFAGFIKAKSIQFGLAYEVEPTTDTIENGISKLEDFYAIAIKRDKSLVENTIEGMSKAGQSIAVLVTGGFHSEGMARLLEERGVSYVVVCPNITKDVPTPYIQVLTNQRASFEDILVGAQEPVKQNMLAPALISWAAGLTSSELKKLAEAGVSLEDRTIDDKDTWIKEHLSLWLGKALTY
;
A
#
# COMPACT_ATOMS: atom_id res chain seq x y z
N MET A 1 -12.89 -69.01 -28.28
CA MET A 1 -11.42 -68.86 -28.36
C MET A 1 -11.10 -67.56 -29.08
N SER A 2 -10.46 -66.61 -28.38
CA SER A 2 -9.85 -65.34 -28.84
C SER A 2 -10.05 -64.31 -27.73
N ASN A 3 -9.21 -64.25 -26.70
CA ASN A 3 -8.01 -63.40 -26.59
C ASN A 3 -8.28 -61.90 -26.79
N ASP A 4 -8.70 -61.23 -25.72
CA ASP A 4 -8.55 -59.78 -25.58
C ASP A 4 -7.12 -59.44 -25.14
N LYS A 5 -6.40 -58.76 -26.04
CA LYS A 5 -5.11 -58.12 -25.78
C LYS A 5 -5.34 -56.82 -25.02
N ILE A 6 -4.86 -56.75 -23.79
CA ILE A 6 -4.70 -55.50 -23.04
C ILE A 6 -3.49 -54.76 -23.60
N ASP A 7 -3.69 -53.49 -23.96
CA ASP A 7 -2.70 -52.57 -24.52
C ASP A 7 -1.57 -52.24 -23.50
N PRO A 8 -0.29 -52.57 -23.78
CA PRO A 8 0.83 -52.35 -22.88
C PRO A 8 1.30 -50.89 -22.78
N LYS A 9 0.70 -49.93 -23.52
CA LYS A 9 1.08 -48.51 -23.44
C LYS A 9 0.47 -47.75 -22.26
N GLY A 10 -0.66 -48.20 -21.72
CA GLY A 10 -1.34 -47.57 -20.57
C GLY A 10 -0.63 -47.80 -19.22
N GLU A 11 -0.03 -48.98 -19.04
CA GLU A 11 0.66 -49.32 -17.77
C GLU A 11 1.97 -48.55 -17.56
N GLY A 12 2.68 -48.21 -18.65
CA GLY A 12 3.93 -47.45 -18.57
C GLY A 12 3.72 -46.01 -18.11
N ILE A 13 2.67 -45.34 -18.63
CA ILE A 13 2.30 -43.97 -18.27
C ILE A 13 1.78 -43.92 -16.83
N MET A 14 0.96 -44.90 -16.42
CA MET A 14 0.43 -44.96 -15.07
C MET A 14 1.51 -45.30 -14.03
N LYS A 15 2.52 -46.12 -14.36
CA LYS A 15 3.71 -46.34 -13.52
C LYS A 15 4.60 -45.10 -13.43
N PHE A 16 4.75 -44.34 -14.51
CA PHE A 16 5.51 -43.08 -14.51
C PHE A 16 4.87 -42.02 -13.61
N TRP A 17 3.56 -41.80 -13.73
CA TRP A 17 2.83 -40.86 -12.86
C TRP A 17 2.79 -41.30 -11.41
N LYS A 18 2.62 -42.61 -11.13
CA LYS A 18 2.76 -43.13 -9.76
C LYS A 18 4.15 -42.87 -9.18
N LYS A 19 5.22 -43.06 -9.96
CA LYS A 19 6.60 -42.79 -9.51
C LYS A 19 6.84 -41.29 -9.25
N THR A 20 6.35 -40.41 -10.12
CA THR A 20 6.46 -38.95 -9.96
C THR A 20 5.64 -38.43 -8.78
N ILE A 21 4.41 -38.92 -8.59
CA ILE A 21 3.56 -38.59 -7.44
C ILE A 21 4.15 -39.13 -6.14
N SER A 22 4.71 -40.35 -6.13
CA SER A 22 5.42 -40.89 -4.97
C SER A 22 6.68 -40.09 -4.63
N ILE A 23 7.44 -39.61 -5.62
CA ILE A 23 8.62 -38.75 -5.38
C ILE A 23 8.20 -37.38 -4.83
N LEU A 24 7.10 -36.80 -5.32
CA LEU A 24 6.52 -35.55 -4.82
C LEU A 24 5.96 -35.72 -3.40
N LEU A 25 5.30 -36.83 -3.10
CA LEU A 25 4.80 -37.17 -1.76
C LEU A 25 5.94 -37.44 -0.78
N ILE A 26 7.02 -38.09 -1.21
CA ILE A 26 8.23 -38.30 -0.40
C ILE A 26 8.95 -36.96 -0.16
N HIS A 27 9.03 -36.07 -1.16
CA HIS A 27 9.56 -34.72 -0.97
C HIS A 27 8.69 -33.88 -0.03
N ALA A 28 7.35 -33.98 -0.13
CA ALA A 28 6.43 -33.34 0.80
C ALA A 28 6.58 -33.90 2.22
N PHE A 29 6.78 -35.21 2.38
CA PHE A 29 7.02 -35.87 3.68
C PHE A 29 8.38 -35.52 4.29
N LEU A 30 9.43 -35.39 3.47
CA LEU A 30 10.77 -34.99 3.92
C LEU A 30 10.85 -33.50 4.27
N LEU A 31 10.06 -32.65 3.60
CA LEU A 31 9.91 -31.22 3.94
C LEU A 31 8.98 -31.00 5.14
N SER A 32 8.09 -31.95 5.45
CA SER A 32 7.17 -31.90 6.58
C SER A 32 7.67 -32.61 7.85
N ASN A 33 9.00 -32.74 8.05
CA ASN A 33 9.58 -33.39 9.22
C ASN A 33 9.24 -32.65 10.54
N LEU A 34 8.04 -32.90 11.03
CA LEU A 34 7.67 -32.94 12.44
C LEU A 34 7.34 -34.41 12.73
N PRO A 35 7.87 -35.00 13.80
CA PRO A 35 7.55 -36.38 14.16
C PRO A 35 6.05 -36.49 14.38
N ALA A 36 5.40 -37.44 13.70
CA ALA A 36 3.95 -37.66 13.70
C ALA A 36 3.32 -37.78 15.11
N GLY A 37 4.12 -38.11 16.13
CA GLY A 37 3.69 -38.12 17.53
C GLY A 37 3.40 -36.73 18.11
N ALA A 38 4.04 -35.66 17.66
CA ALA A 38 3.83 -34.30 18.19
C ALA A 38 2.52 -33.67 17.70
N LEU A 39 2.11 -33.95 16.46
CA LEU A 39 0.87 -33.42 15.89
C LEU A 39 -0.35 -34.09 16.51
N GLN A 40 -0.26 -35.39 16.82
CA GLN A 40 -1.39 -36.14 17.41
C GLN A 40 -1.61 -35.79 18.88
N SER A 41 -0.56 -35.51 19.65
CA SER A 41 -0.69 -34.96 21.00
C SER A 41 -1.22 -33.52 21.01
N ALA A 42 -0.88 -32.70 20.01
CA ALA A 42 -1.39 -31.34 19.87
C ALA A 42 -2.87 -31.30 19.43
N LEU A 43 -3.30 -32.24 18.58
CA LEU A 43 -4.69 -32.36 18.11
C LEU A 43 -5.64 -33.01 19.15
N ALA A 44 -5.11 -33.92 19.98
CA ALA A 44 -5.88 -34.52 21.08
C ALA A 44 -6.11 -33.56 22.27
N ALA A 45 -5.28 -32.52 22.41
CA ALA A 45 -5.45 -31.48 23.44
C ALA A 45 -6.49 -30.40 23.05
N THR A 46 -7.07 -30.47 21.84
CA THR A 46 -8.01 -29.46 21.32
C THR A 46 -9.42 -29.99 21.06
N SER A 47 -9.75 -31.21 21.49
CA SER A 47 -11.07 -31.83 21.25
C SER A 47 -12.09 -31.65 22.38
N ASP A 48 -11.94 -30.61 23.20
CA ASP A 48 -13.03 -30.17 24.08
C ASP A 48 -13.81 -29.06 23.37
N ASN A 49 -15.06 -29.35 23.03
CA ASN A 49 -16.05 -28.38 22.54
C ASN A 49 -16.16 -27.20 23.53
N PRO A 50 -15.84 -25.96 23.15
CA PRO A 50 -16.16 -24.81 23.97
C PRO A 50 -17.54 -24.30 23.57
N THR A 51 -18.57 -24.73 24.29
CA THR A 51 -19.86 -24.03 24.37
C THR A 51 -19.76 -22.81 25.30
N THR A 52 -18.68 -22.04 25.16
CA THR A 52 -18.40 -20.86 25.99
C THR A 52 -18.05 -19.72 25.06
N SER A 53 -18.83 -18.62 25.13
CA SER A 53 -18.50 -17.34 24.53
C SER A 53 -17.01 -17.03 24.68
N PRO A 54 -16.34 -16.52 23.64
CA PRO A 54 -14.91 -16.25 23.72
C PRO A 54 -14.67 -15.27 24.87
N THR A 55 -13.99 -15.77 25.91
CA THR A 55 -13.44 -14.93 26.96
C THR A 55 -12.52 -13.93 26.27
N THR A 56 -12.80 -12.66 26.48
CA THR A 56 -12.01 -11.52 26.02
C THR A 56 -10.57 -11.72 26.49
N LYS A 57 -9.71 -12.29 25.63
CA LYS A 57 -8.26 -12.08 25.76
C LYS A 57 -8.10 -10.57 25.83
N ASP A 58 -7.41 -10.06 26.85
CA ASP A 58 -7.04 -8.66 26.92
C ASP A 58 -6.43 -8.27 25.58
N ILE A 59 -7.23 -7.58 24.76
CA ILE A 59 -6.83 -7.08 23.47
C ILE A 59 -5.90 -5.92 23.81
N THR A 60 -4.63 -6.25 23.99
CA THR A 60 -3.60 -5.28 24.33
C THR A 60 -3.46 -4.34 23.14
N ALA A 61 -3.77 -3.05 23.35
CA ALA A 61 -3.52 -1.95 22.43
C ALA A 61 -2.01 -1.64 22.31
N ASN A 62 -1.22 -2.70 22.15
CA ASN A 62 0.23 -2.65 22.05
C ASN A 62 0.64 -2.75 20.56
N PRO A 63 1.20 -1.68 19.96
CA PRO A 63 1.75 -1.71 18.60
C PRO A 63 2.76 -2.83 18.35
N ASP A 64 3.50 -3.27 19.37
CA ASP A 64 4.51 -4.31 19.22
C ASP A 64 3.91 -5.70 18.98
N GLY A 65 2.66 -5.92 19.40
CA GLY A 65 1.90 -7.14 19.13
C GLY A 65 1.33 -7.23 17.71
N ILE A 66 1.45 -6.17 16.91
CA ILE A 66 1.00 -6.17 15.51
C ILE A 66 2.11 -6.73 14.61
N VAL A 67 1.81 -7.87 13.99
CA VAL A 67 2.70 -8.55 13.05
C VAL A 67 2.05 -8.57 11.67
N ILE A 68 2.75 -8.01 10.68
CA ILE A 68 2.33 -7.98 9.28
C ILE A 68 3.21 -8.94 8.49
N SER A 69 2.58 -9.81 7.68
CA SER A 69 3.32 -10.68 6.77
C SER A 69 4.09 -9.86 5.74
N ARG A 70 5.40 -10.13 5.60
CA ARG A 70 6.27 -9.45 4.63
C ARG A 70 5.84 -9.66 3.19
N ASP A 71 5.05 -10.69 2.89
CA ASP A 71 4.51 -10.92 1.55
C ASP A 71 3.38 -9.94 1.23
N CYS A 72 2.69 -9.40 2.25
CA CYS A 72 1.54 -8.53 2.08
C CYS A 72 1.90 -7.05 2.26
N GLY A 73 2.77 -6.70 3.21
CA GLY A 73 3.13 -5.31 3.45
C GLY A 73 4.25 -5.11 4.45
N ILE A 74 4.64 -3.85 4.63
CA ILE A 74 5.75 -3.43 5.47
C ILE A 74 5.22 -2.44 6.51
N VAL A 75 5.61 -2.63 7.77
CA VAL A 75 5.38 -1.64 8.83
C VAL A 75 6.33 -0.46 8.60
N LYS A 76 5.77 0.74 8.45
CA LYS A 76 6.51 1.99 8.23
C LYS A 76 6.94 2.63 9.55
N SER A 77 6.02 2.72 10.52
CA SER A 77 6.25 3.33 11.82
C SER A 77 5.32 2.77 12.89
N LYS A 78 5.70 2.95 14.15
CA LYS A 78 4.93 2.55 15.34
C LYS A 78 5.03 3.62 16.42
N TYR A 79 3.96 3.80 17.19
CA TYR A 79 3.93 4.67 18.35
C TYR A 79 3.05 4.07 19.45
N THR A 80 3.54 4.08 20.69
CA THR A 80 2.81 3.61 21.86
C THR A 80 2.26 4.78 22.65
N GLY A 81 0.94 4.93 22.60
CA GLY A 81 0.19 5.95 23.33
C GLY A 81 -0.23 5.51 24.73
N LYS A 82 -0.99 6.37 25.42
CA LYS A 82 -1.48 6.17 26.80
C LYS A 82 -3.00 5.97 26.89
N SER A 83 -3.72 6.10 25.78
CA SER A 83 -5.20 6.03 25.76
C SER A 83 -5.78 4.62 25.87
N GLY A 84 -4.95 3.58 25.76
CA GLY A 84 -5.42 2.19 25.70
C GLY A 84 -6.12 1.82 24.38
N LYS A 85 -6.04 2.68 23.35
CA LYS A 85 -6.54 2.43 22.00
C LYS A 85 -5.40 2.25 21.00
N LEU A 86 -5.63 1.46 19.96
CA LEU A 86 -4.68 1.20 18.88
C LEU A 86 -5.35 1.35 17.51
N ILE A 87 -4.74 2.14 16.62
CA ILE A 87 -5.13 2.23 15.21
C ILE A 87 -4.04 1.63 14.33
N VAL A 88 -4.40 0.62 13.55
CA VAL A 88 -3.55 0.15 12.45
C VAL A 88 -3.92 0.94 11.20
N HIS A 89 -3.11 1.95 10.86
CA HIS A 89 -3.27 2.73 9.64
C HIS A 89 -2.67 1.96 8.46
N ILE A 90 -3.49 1.61 7.47
CA ILE A 90 -3.03 0.94 6.25
C ILE A 90 -3.11 1.95 5.09
N GLN A 91 -1.98 2.18 4.43
CA GLN A 91 -1.91 3.04 3.26
C GLN A 91 -2.60 2.38 2.06
N ASP A 92 -3.40 3.16 1.35
CA ASP A 92 -4.09 2.74 0.14
C ASP A 92 -3.47 3.39 -1.10
N ALA A 93 -3.00 2.54 -2.02
CA ALA A 93 -2.78 2.95 -3.39
C ALA A 93 -4.10 2.73 -4.16
N HIS A 94 -4.91 3.78 -4.22
CA HIS A 94 -6.30 3.69 -4.68
C HIS A 94 -6.46 2.92 -6.00
N CYS A 95 -7.44 2.02 -6.00
CA CYS A 95 -7.78 1.13 -7.11
C CYS A 95 -6.64 0.23 -7.62
N ASN A 96 -5.46 0.19 -6.95
CA ASN A 96 -4.40 -0.73 -7.30
C ASN A 96 -4.77 -2.14 -6.81
N TYR A 97 -5.01 -3.04 -7.75
CA TYR A 97 -5.51 -4.39 -7.45
C TYR A 97 -4.58 -5.19 -6.51
N GLU A 98 -3.26 -5.08 -6.67
CA GLU A 98 -2.30 -5.79 -5.81
C GLU A 98 -2.32 -5.21 -4.39
N ALA A 99 -2.33 -3.88 -4.26
CA ALA A 99 -2.46 -3.20 -2.98
C ALA A 99 -3.75 -3.58 -2.26
N GLN A 100 -4.90 -3.51 -2.95
CA GLN A 100 -6.22 -3.86 -2.38
C GLN A 100 -6.29 -5.33 -1.94
N THR A 101 -5.71 -6.24 -2.73
CA THR A 101 -5.57 -7.65 -2.37
C THR A 101 -4.73 -7.82 -1.10
N ASN A 102 -3.63 -7.07 -0.98
CA ASN A 102 -2.75 -7.12 0.18
C ASN A 102 -3.38 -6.46 1.42
N ILE A 103 -4.14 -5.38 1.26
CA ILE A 103 -4.96 -4.77 2.33
C ILE A 103 -5.94 -5.80 2.89
N ALA A 104 -6.67 -6.52 2.03
CA ALA A 104 -7.59 -7.58 2.45
C ALA A 104 -6.88 -8.67 3.26
N LYS A 105 -5.70 -9.14 2.82
CA LYS A 105 -4.89 -10.14 3.55
C LYS A 105 -4.36 -9.63 4.88
N ILE A 106 -3.94 -8.36 4.94
CA ILE A 106 -3.49 -7.71 6.18
C ILE A 106 -4.62 -7.68 7.20
N ILE A 107 -5.80 -7.21 6.78
CA ILE A 107 -6.98 -7.15 7.65
C ILE A 107 -7.38 -8.55 8.10
N GLU A 108 -7.41 -9.53 7.20
CA GLU A 108 -7.69 -10.92 7.57
C GLU A 108 -6.72 -11.46 8.63
N GLY A 109 -5.43 -11.16 8.50
CA GLY A 109 -4.41 -11.51 9.49
C GLY A 109 -4.70 -10.89 10.87
N LEU A 110 -5.08 -9.61 10.91
CA LEU A 110 -5.43 -8.89 12.13
C LEU A 110 -6.72 -9.41 12.77
N VAL A 111 -7.71 -9.81 11.97
CA VAL A 111 -8.93 -10.46 12.47
C VAL A 111 -8.58 -11.77 13.17
N LYS A 112 -7.78 -12.63 12.52
CA LYS A 112 -7.40 -13.95 13.05
C LYS A 112 -6.51 -13.87 14.29
N ASN A 113 -5.59 -12.90 14.34
CA ASN A 113 -4.52 -12.87 15.33
C ASN A 113 -4.73 -11.85 16.45
N ASN A 114 -5.45 -10.76 16.18
CA ASN A 114 -5.56 -9.62 17.10
C ASN A 114 -7.01 -9.30 17.50
N GLY A 115 -7.99 -10.11 17.06
CA GLY A 115 -9.41 -9.91 17.40
C GLY A 115 -10.00 -8.65 16.77
N LEU A 116 -9.44 -8.18 15.66
CA LEU A 116 -9.95 -7.02 14.93
C LEU A 116 -11.40 -7.28 14.46
N SER A 117 -12.28 -6.33 14.75
CA SER A 117 -13.69 -6.38 14.31
C SER A 117 -14.19 -5.04 13.73
N PHE A 118 -13.37 -3.99 13.72
CA PHE A 118 -13.74 -2.67 13.22
C PHE A 118 -12.72 -2.15 12.20
N VAL A 119 -13.18 -1.92 10.98
CA VAL A 119 -12.36 -1.43 9.88
C VAL A 119 -13.00 -0.16 9.35
N SER A 120 -12.23 0.92 9.37
CA SER A 120 -12.64 2.22 8.88
C SER A 120 -11.92 2.57 7.57
N VAL A 121 -12.61 3.25 6.66
CA VAL A 121 -12.10 3.53 5.31
C VAL A 121 -12.37 4.98 4.90
N GLU A 122 -11.42 5.55 4.15
CA GLU A 122 -11.58 6.80 3.40
C GLU A 122 -12.60 6.65 2.26
N GLY A 123 -13.28 7.73 1.87
CA GLY A 123 -14.14 7.76 0.69
C GLY A 123 -15.57 7.24 0.89
N ALA A 124 -15.91 6.83 2.11
CA ALA A 124 -17.27 6.49 2.52
C ALA A 124 -17.63 7.19 3.83
N ASP A 125 -18.92 7.36 4.10
CA ASP A 125 -19.47 7.96 5.31
C ASP A 125 -20.48 6.98 5.96
N GLY A 126 -20.37 6.77 7.27
CA GLY A 126 -21.29 5.94 8.04
C GLY A 126 -21.05 4.43 7.90
N ILE A 127 -22.07 3.61 8.20
CA ILE A 127 -21.95 2.15 8.15
C ILE A 127 -21.96 1.69 6.69
N ILE A 128 -21.00 0.85 6.32
CA ILE A 128 -20.94 0.24 4.99
C ILE A 128 -21.55 -1.16 5.07
N ASP A 129 -22.77 -1.32 4.54
CA ASP A 129 -23.50 -2.58 4.56
C ASP A 129 -23.20 -3.42 3.30
N THR A 130 -22.51 -4.54 3.52
CA THR A 130 -22.19 -5.53 2.47
C THR A 130 -23.04 -6.81 2.57
N SER A 131 -24.02 -6.85 3.49
CA SER A 131 -24.82 -8.04 3.76
C SER A 131 -25.62 -8.52 2.54
N TRP A 132 -26.06 -7.58 1.69
CA TRP A 132 -26.76 -7.86 0.44
C TRP A 132 -25.97 -8.79 -0.50
N PHE A 133 -24.64 -8.63 -0.56
CA PHE A 133 -23.81 -9.50 -1.39
C PHE A 133 -23.68 -10.90 -0.78
N LYS A 134 -23.70 -11.02 0.56
CA LYS A 134 -23.64 -12.32 1.25
C LYS A 134 -24.93 -13.14 1.11
N ALA A 135 -26.06 -12.49 0.79
CA ALA A 135 -27.31 -13.18 0.53
C ALA A 135 -27.25 -14.08 -0.72
N PHE A 136 -26.32 -13.83 -1.64
CA PHE A 136 -26.09 -14.71 -2.78
C PHE A 136 -25.43 -16.02 -2.31
N PRO A 137 -26.00 -17.20 -2.57
CA PRO A 137 -25.59 -18.44 -1.86
C PRO A 137 -24.23 -19.00 -2.30
N ASP A 138 -23.81 -18.78 -3.54
CA ASP A 138 -22.59 -19.39 -4.08
C ASP A 138 -21.34 -18.55 -3.75
N ALA A 139 -20.49 -19.07 -2.86
CA ALA A 139 -19.31 -18.38 -2.37
C ALA A 139 -18.21 -18.16 -3.43
N GLU A 140 -18.05 -19.10 -4.37
CA GLU A 140 -17.03 -18.98 -5.42
C GLU A 140 -17.45 -17.90 -6.41
N VAL A 141 -18.72 -17.88 -6.83
CA VAL A 141 -19.26 -16.83 -7.70
C VAL A 141 -19.19 -15.46 -7.01
N ARG A 142 -19.55 -15.35 -5.72
CA ARG A 142 -19.39 -14.09 -4.95
C ARG A 142 -17.94 -13.59 -5.02
N LYS A 143 -16.98 -14.49 -4.83
CA LYS A 143 -15.56 -14.17 -4.85
C LYS A 143 -15.07 -13.75 -6.24
N GLU A 144 -15.50 -14.43 -7.29
CA GLU A 144 -15.16 -14.06 -8.68
C GLU A 144 -15.71 -12.67 -9.04
N VAL A 145 -16.96 -12.39 -8.70
CA VAL A 145 -17.62 -11.10 -8.96
C VAL A 145 -16.97 -9.99 -8.13
N ALA A 146 -16.75 -10.19 -6.84
CA ALA A 146 -16.05 -9.22 -5.99
C ALA A 146 -14.63 -8.95 -6.52
N ASN A 147 -13.92 -9.98 -6.98
CA ASN A 147 -12.59 -9.84 -7.56
C ASN A 147 -12.62 -9.01 -8.86
N TYR A 148 -13.65 -9.18 -9.69
CA TYR A 148 -13.87 -8.36 -10.88
C TYR A 148 -14.07 -6.88 -10.52
N PHE A 149 -14.98 -6.57 -9.58
CA PHE A 149 -15.24 -5.20 -9.15
C PHE A 149 -14.04 -4.54 -8.47
N MET A 150 -13.25 -5.31 -7.70
CA MET A 150 -12.01 -4.82 -7.09
C MET A 150 -10.96 -4.45 -8.16
N LYS A 151 -10.84 -5.23 -9.25
CA LYS A 151 -9.97 -4.88 -10.39
C LYS A 151 -10.42 -3.62 -11.13
N LYS A 152 -11.72 -3.33 -11.11
CA LYS A 152 -12.29 -2.11 -11.70
C LYS A 152 -12.23 -0.90 -10.77
N GLY A 153 -11.84 -1.09 -9.51
CA GLY A 153 -11.80 -0.03 -8.51
C GLY A 153 -13.17 0.36 -7.98
N GLU A 154 -14.18 -0.49 -8.14
CA GLU A 154 -15.56 -0.24 -7.68
C GLU A 154 -15.78 -0.67 -6.23
N ILE A 155 -15.00 -1.65 -5.75
CA ILE A 155 -14.95 -2.03 -4.34
C ILE A 155 -13.51 -2.05 -3.85
N THR A 156 -13.35 -1.82 -2.56
CA THR A 156 -12.07 -1.83 -1.85
C THR A 156 -11.72 -3.21 -1.28
N GLY A 157 -10.48 -3.40 -0.86
CA GLY A 157 -10.00 -4.60 -0.17
C GLY A 157 -10.78 -4.94 1.10
N PRO A 158 -11.10 -3.96 1.99
CA PRO A 158 -12.01 -4.16 3.11
C PRO A 158 -13.38 -4.69 2.71
N GLU A 159 -14.00 -4.13 1.66
CA GLU A 159 -15.30 -4.60 1.14
C GLU A 159 -15.19 -6.00 0.54
N PHE A 160 -14.15 -6.25 -0.26
CA PHE A 160 -13.86 -7.57 -0.82
C PHE A 160 -13.74 -8.62 0.29
N LEU A 161 -13.00 -8.34 1.36
CA LEU A 161 -12.86 -9.27 2.49
C LEU A 161 -14.22 -9.51 3.16
N SER A 162 -14.99 -8.45 3.41
CA SER A 162 -16.32 -8.58 4.01
C SER A 162 -17.23 -9.43 3.13
N ILE A 163 -17.30 -9.19 1.83
CA ILE A 163 -18.18 -9.90 0.89
C ILE A 163 -17.82 -11.39 0.76
N THR A 164 -16.53 -11.71 0.78
CA THR A 164 -16.03 -13.06 0.47
C THR A 164 -15.83 -13.95 1.69
N THR A 165 -16.07 -13.45 2.90
CA THR A 165 -15.84 -14.18 4.15
C THR A 165 -16.94 -13.94 5.18
N ASP A 166 -17.00 -14.78 6.22
CA ASP A 166 -17.96 -14.67 7.32
C ASP A 166 -17.34 -14.04 8.58
N TYR A 167 -16.21 -13.35 8.45
CA TYR A 167 -15.62 -12.66 9.59
C TYR A 167 -16.56 -11.56 10.11
N PRO A 168 -16.68 -11.40 11.45
CA PRO A 168 -17.56 -10.42 12.07
C PRO A 168 -16.91 -9.02 12.04
N ILE A 169 -16.66 -8.49 10.84
CA ILE A 169 -16.05 -7.18 10.63
C ILE A 169 -17.16 -6.15 10.38
N LYS A 170 -17.13 -5.05 11.14
CA LYS A 170 -17.91 -3.86 10.87
C LYS A 170 -17.09 -2.90 10.01
N LEU A 171 -17.60 -2.59 8.83
CA LEU A 171 -17.05 -1.57 7.94
C LEU A 171 -17.67 -0.21 8.23
N TYR A 172 -16.83 0.83 8.33
CA TYR A 172 -17.25 2.18 8.67
C TYR A 172 -16.52 3.23 7.82
N GLY A 173 -17.27 4.06 7.11
CA GLY A 173 -16.77 5.22 6.41
C GLY A 173 -16.33 6.32 7.39
N ALA A 174 -15.06 6.72 7.32
CA ALA A 174 -14.49 7.77 8.17
C ALA A 174 -14.64 9.18 7.55
N GLU A 175 -15.16 9.29 6.34
CA GLU A 175 -15.20 10.54 5.60
C GLU A 175 -16.19 11.54 6.20
N THR A 176 -15.89 12.84 6.06
CA THR A 176 -16.89 13.90 6.19
C THR A 176 -17.33 14.33 4.81
N ARG A 177 -18.60 14.10 4.49
CA ARG A 177 -19.17 14.26 3.13
C ARG A 177 -18.86 15.63 2.51
N GLU A 178 -18.94 16.69 3.31
CA GLU A 178 -18.68 18.06 2.86
C GLU A 178 -17.24 18.24 2.37
N TYR A 179 -16.25 17.74 3.13
CA TYR A 179 -14.85 17.85 2.74
C TYR A 179 -14.51 16.98 1.53
N TYR A 180 -15.10 15.79 1.43
CA TYR A 180 -14.96 14.94 0.25
C TYR A 180 -15.45 15.64 -1.02
N ILE A 181 -16.65 16.22 -0.98
CA ILE A 181 -17.23 16.94 -2.13
C ILE A 181 -16.36 18.14 -2.51
N GLN A 182 -15.90 18.92 -1.53
CA GLN A 182 -14.98 20.04 -1.79
C GLN A 182 -13.68 19.57 -2.46
N ASN A 183 -13.12 18.46 -1.99
CA ASN A 183 -11.88 17.91 -2.53
C ASN A 183 -12.06 17.38 -3.96
N LEU A 184 -13.17 16.67 -4.21
CA LEU A 184 -13.55 16.20 -5.55
C LEU A 184 -13.78 17.35 -6.52
N ASN A 185 -14.41 18.46 -6.08
CA ASN A 185 -14.61 19.65 -6.89
C ASN A 185 -13.29 20.35 -7.24
N ALA A 186 -12.35 20.44 -6.29
CA ALA A 186 -11.01 20.97 -6.55
C ALA A 186 -10.27 20.14 -7.62
N PHE A 187 -10.37 18.81 -7.54
CA PHE A 187 -9.81 17.90 -8.54
C PHE A 187 -10.49 18.04 -9.92
N THR A 188 -11.81 17.85 -9.97
CA THR A 188 -12.56 17.82 -11.24
C THR A 188 -12.51 19.14 -12.00
N THR A 189 -12.36 20.27 -11.30
CA THR A 189 -12.26 21.59 -11.94
C THR A 189 -10.83 22.01 -12.29
N SER A 190 -9.80 21.32 -11.79
CA SER A 190 -8.40 21.48 -12.20
C SER A 190 -8.00 20.52 -13.32
N TYR A 191 -8.62 19.33 -13.37
CA TYR A 191 -8.31 18.30 -14.36
C TYR A 191 -8.35 18.80 -15.83
N PRO A 192 -9.34 19.60 -16.28
CA PRO A 192 -9.33 20.15 -17.64
C PRO A 192 -8.18 21.11 -17.94
N LEU A 193 -7.55 21.69 -16.92
CA LEU A 193 -6.43 22.62 -17.05
C LEU A 193 -5.07 21.89 -17.02
N LYS A 194 -5.05 20.63 -16.57
CA LYS A 194 -3.84 19.86 -16.31
C LYS A 194 -2.88 19.83 -17.50
N ASP A 195 -3.35 19.48 -18.69
CA ASP A 195 -2.47 19.30 -19.85
C ASP A 195 -1.77 20.60 -20.26
N ALA A 196 -2.48 21.72 -20.21
CA ALA A 196 -1.93 23.04 -20.51
C ALA A 196 -0.90 23.47 -19.44
N THR A 197 -1.24 23.31 -18.16
CA THR A 197 -0.35 23.60 -17.04
C THR A 197 0.89 22.72 -17.06
N GLU A 198 0.74 21.42 -17.31
CA GLU A 198 1.85 20.46 -17.39
C GLU A 198 2.80 20.77 -18.54
N LYS A 199 2.26 21.11 -19.72
CA LYS A 199 3.07 21.51 -20.86
C LYS A 199 3.93 22.73 -20.54
N TYR A 200 3.34 23.74 -19.89
CA TYR A 200 4.05 24.94 -19.47
C TYR A 200 5.17 24.63 -18.47
N LEU A 201 4.88 23.88 -17.40
CA LEU A 201 5.87 23.52 -16.37
C LEU A 201 7.01 22.66 -16.95
N ASN A 202 6.71 21.77 -17.89
CA ASN A 202 7.74 21.01 -18.61
C ASN A 202 8.62 21.89 -19.51
N GLY A 203 8.07 22.97 -20.08
CA GLY A 203 8.85 23.99 -20.79
C GLY A 203 9.87 24.68 -19.88
N ILE A 204 9.46 25.07 -18.67
CA ILE A 204 10.35 25.61 -17.64
C ILE A 204 11.42 24.59 -17.25
N LYS A 205 11.02 23.34 -16.96
CA LYS A 205 11.95 22.27 -16.60
C LYS A 205 12.98 22.01 -17.71
N ALA A 206 12.57 22.02 -18.98
CA ALA A 206 13.48 21.88 -20.11
C ALA A 206 14.49 23.03 -20.19
N ALA A 207 14.06 24.28 -19.95
CA ALA A 207 14.95 25.43 -19.92
C ALA A 207 15.96 25.36 -18.76
N LEU A 208 15.53 24.97 -17.55
CA LEU A 208 16.43 24.77 -16.41
C LEU A 208 17.43 23.63 -16.68
N ASN A 209 16.98 22.51 -17.23
CA ASN A 209 17.85 21.38 -17.61
C ASN A 209 18.90 21.79 -18.64
N ARG A 210 18.55 22.65 -19.61
CA ARG A 210 19.53 23.20 -20.55
C ARG A 210 20.58 24.04 -19.84
N LEU A 211 20.17 24.89 -18.90
CA LEU A 211 21.08 25.72 -18.11
C LEU A 211 22.00 24.91 -17.19
N GLN A 212 21.57 23.75 -16.70
CA GLN A 212 22.44 22.84 -15.92
C GLN A 212 23.70 22.45 -16.72
N GLY A 213 23.60 22.30 -18.04
CA GLY A 213 24.75 22.01 -18.91
C GLY A 213 25.85 23.08 -18.84
N PHE A 214 25.50 24.33 -18.55
CA PHE A 214 26.40 25.49 -18.53
C PHE A 214 26.76 25.95 -17.12
N ILE A 215 25.85 25.81 -16.15
CA ILE A 215 26.01 26.32 -14.78
C ILE A 215 26.63 25.30 -13.84
N TYR A 216 26.28 24.01 -13.97
CA TYR A 216 26.81 22.98 -13.08
C TYR A 216 28.26 22.64 -13.43
N ASN A 217 29.07 22.48 -12.40
CA ASN A 217 30.38 21.82 -12.51
C ASN A 217 30.20 20.31 -12.75
N ASP A 218 31.30 19.61 -13.04
CA ASP A 218 31.25 18.20 -13.40
C ASP A 218 30.76 17.31 -12.23
N GLU A 219 31.08 17.67 -10.99
CA GLU A 219 30.63 16.94 -9.80
C GLU A 219 29.11 17.06 -9.58
N LEU A 220 28.54 18.25 -9.74
CA LEU A 220 27.08 18.47 -9.68
C LEU A 220 26.35 17.74 -10.81
N LYS A 221 26.92 17.72 -12.02
CA LYS A 221 26.37 16.95 -13.15
C LYS A 221 26.38 15.46 -12.86
N ALA A 222 27.44 14.93 -12.26
CA ALA A 222 27.53 13.53 -11.88
C ALA A 222 26.49 13.18 -10.79
N MET A 223 26.34 14.05 -9.78
CA MET A 223 25.35 13.91 -8.72
C MET A 223 23.91 13.89 -9.27
N ASP A 224 23.54 14.87 -10.09
CA ASP A 224 22.22 14.95 -10.72
C ASP A 224 21.96 13.75 -11.66
N SER A 225 22.95 13.35 -12.48
CA SER A 225 22.83 12.18 -13.35
C SER A 225 22.56 10.89 -12.56
N ARG A 226 23.29 10.68 -11.46
CA ARG A 226 23.10 9.49 -10.62
C ARG A 226 21.75 9.48 -9.90
N SER A 227 21.29 10.62 -9.43
CA SER A 227 19.95 10.75 -8.86
C SER A 227 18.87 10.40 -9.89
N ARG A 228 18.95 10.95 -11.11
CA ARG A 228 18.01 10.64 -12.20
C ARG A 228 18.02 9.18 -12.62
N GLU A 229 19.19 8.55 -12.66
CA GLU A 229 19.30 7.12 -12.94
C GLU A 229 18.61 6.26 -11.88
N HIS A 230 18.71 6.64 -10.61
CA HIS A 230 18.02 5.98 -9.51
C HIS A 230 16.51 6.17 -9.61
N GLU A 231 16.04 7.40 -9.81
CA GLU A 231 14.61 7.71 -9.99
C GLU A 231 14.01 6.97 -11.20
N ALA A 232 14.76 6.88 -12.30
CA ALA A 232 14.39 6.13 -13.50
C ALA A 232 14.56 4.61 -13.34
N LYS A 233 14.89 4.10 -12.15
CA LYS A 233 15.12 2.68 -11.83
C LYS A 233 16.19 2.01 -12.72
N LYS A 234 17.13 2.79 -13.26
CA LYS A 234 18.26 2.30 -14.07
C LYS A 234 19.39 1.73 -13.21
N ILE A 235 19.52 2.21 -11.98
CA ILE A 235 20.41 1.66 -10.96
C ILE A 235 19.61 1.17 -9.75
N GLN A 236 20.15 0.17 -9.06
CA GLN A 236 19.51 -0.35 -7.86
C GLN A 236 19.67 0.63 -6.70
N PHE A 237 18.71 0.63 -5.78
CA PHE A 237 18.75 1.45 -4.56
C PHE A 237 20.06 1.27 -3.78
N ASN A 238 20.55 0.03 -3.67
CA ASN A 238 21.81 -0.27 -2.99
C ASN A 238 23.04 0.35 -3.68
N ASP A 239 23.00 0.51 -5.01
CA ASP A 239 24.09 1.15 -5.75
C ASP A 239 24.06 2.67 -5.53
N TYR A 240 22.86 3.24 -5.48
CA TYR A 240 22.68 4.66 -5.19
C TYR A 240 23.13 5.03 -3.76
N VAL A 241 22.75 4.22 -2.76
CA VAL A 241 23.21 4.39 -1.38
C VAL A 241 24.73 4.30 -1.26
N ARG A 242 25.38 3.40 -2.00
CA ARG A 242 26.86 3.32 -2.05
C ARG A 242 27.47 4.57 -2.67
N PHE A 243 26.90 5.06 -3.76
CA PHE A 243 27.34 6.31 -4.37
C PHE A 243 27.27 7.48 -3.38
N LEU A 244 26.15 7.64 -2.66
CA LEU A 244 26.02 8.68 -1.62
C LEU A 244 27.01 8.49 -0.48
N GLN A 245 27.29 7.24 -0.07
CA GLN A 245 28.32 6.94 0.93
C GLN A 245 29.71 7.39 0.46
N ASP A 246 30.08 7.08 -0.78
CA ASP A 246 31.39 7.41 -1.35
C ASP A 246 31.57 8.94 -1.49
N GLU A 247 30.53 9.65 -1.92
CA GLU A 247 30.52 11.12 -1.98
C GLU A 247 30.58 11.74 -0.57
N ALA A 248 29.83 11.20 0.40
CA ALA A 248 29.91 11.66 1.78
C ALA A 248 31.33 11.53 2.35
N GLU A 249 32.01 10.41 2.09
CA GLU A 249 33.40 10.20 2.50
C GLU A 249 34.35 11.19 1.82
N ARG A 250 34.23 11.36 0.49
CA ARG A 250 35.04 12.31 -0.29
C ARG A 250 34.92 13.75 0.25
N HIS A 251 33.71 14.17 0.62
CA HIS A 251 33.42 15.52 1.13
C HIS A 251 33.48 15.61 2.67
N LYS A 252 33.97 14.58 3.37
CA LYS A 252 34.15 14.54 4.83
C LYS A 252 32.86 14.79 5.62
N ILE A 253 31.73 14.34 5.08
CA ILE A 253 30.43 14.40 5.76
C ILE A 253 30.31 13.20 6.70
N ASN A 254 29.97 13.45 7.96
CA ASN A 254 29.87 12.39 8.96
C ASN A 254 28.56 11.61 8.81
N LEU A 255 28.62 10.43 8.18
CA LEU A 255 27.46 9.55 7.99
C LEU A 255 26.73 9.16 9.28
N ARG A 256 27.38 9.23 10.45
CA ARG A 256 26.72 8.92 11.74
C ARG A 256 25.62 9.93 12.12
N GLN A 257 25.58 11.10 11.48
CA GLN A 257 24.50 12.08 11.66
C GLN A 257 23.18 11.59 11.05
N TYR A 258 23.26 10.66 10.08
CA TYR A 258 22.14 10.08 9.36
C TYR A 258 21.90 8.66 9.89
N GLU A 259 21.22 8.55 11.03
CA GLU A 259 21.18 7.34 11.85
C GLU A 259 20.70 6.08 11.10
N ASN A 260 19.60 6.18 10.36
CA ASN A 260 18.97 5.06 9.66
C ASN A 260 19.73 4.70 8.38
N LEU A 261 20.26 5.69 7.66
CA LEU A 261 21.17 5.44 6.55
C LEU A 261 22.46 4.75 7.01
N PHE A 262 23.02 5.19 8.15
CA PHE A 262 24.18 4.54 8.75
C PHE A 262 23.88 3.08 9.15
N LYS A 263 22.71 2.81 9.73
CA LYS A 263 22.26 1.43 10.00
C LYS A 263 22.17 0.62 8.70
N LEU A 264 21.57 1.17 7.64
CA LEU A 264 21.45 0.50 6.35
C LEU A 264 22.82 0.15 5.76
N VAL A 265 23.74 1.12 5.71
CA VAL A 265 25.11 0.89 5.20
C VAL A 265 25.80 -0.24 5.96
N ASN A 266 25.66 -0.28 7.30
CA ASN A 266 26.19 -1.37 8.11
C ASN A 266 25.52 -2.72 7.81
N VAL A 267 24.21 -2.74 7.56
CA VAL A 267 23.47 -3.95 7.18
C VAL A 267 23.95 -4.52 5.85
N LEU A 268 24.20 -3.66 4.85
CA LEU A 268 24.69 -4.05 3.53
C LEU A 268 26.08 -4.71 3.57
N ILE A 269 26.87 -4.48 4.64
CA ILE A 269 28.16 -5.18 4.86
C ILE A 269 27.91 -6.64 5.26
N TYR A 270 26.90 -6.90 6.10
CA TYR A 270 26.56 -8.27 6.52
C TYR A 270 25.85 -9.04 5.42
N GLU A 271 24.98 -8.39 4.65
CA GLU A 271 24.28 -9.00 3.51
C GLU A 271 25.26 -9.68 2.54
N LYS A 272 26.37 -9.01 2.22
CA LYS A 272 27.44 -9.55 1.36
C LYS A 272 28.16 -10.78 1.94
N LYS A 273 28.05 -11.03 3.25
CA LYS A 273 28.68 -12.18 3.95
C LYS A 273 27.72 -13.34 4.15
N ILE A 274 26.49 -13.25 3.64
CA ILE A 274 25.44 -14.25 3.83
C ILE A 274 25.19 -14.96 2.50
N ASP A 275 25.39 -16.28 2.48
CA ASP A 275 24.76 -17.13 1.50
C ASP A 275 23.38 -17.57 2.04
N PHE A 276 22.32 -16.98 1.50
CA PHE A 276 20.95 -17.26 1.93
C PHE A 276 20.53 -18.72 1.69
N ASN A 277 21.12 -19.42 0.71
CA ASN A 277 20.85 -20.84 0.48
C ASN A 277 21.49 -21.74 1.56
N VAL A 278 22.57 -21.26 2.18
CA VAL A 278 23.25 -21.96 3.27
C VAL A 278 22.61 -21.64 4.62
N THR A 279 22.13 -20.41 4.82
CA THR A 279 21.46 -19.96 6.06
C THR A 279 20.34 -20.90 6.48
N ASP A 280 19.50 -21.34 5.55
CA ASP A 280 18.39 -22.26 5.86
C ASP A 280 18.88 -23.64 6.29
N LYS A 281 19.97 -24.15 5.68
CA LYS A 281 20.60 -25.41 6.08
C LYS A 281 21.24 -25.30 7.46
N GLU A 282 21.95 -24.20 7.72
CA GLU A 282 22.57 -23.93 9.02
C GLU A 282 21.52 -23.76 10.12
N ARG A 283 20.38 -23.11 9.83
CA ARG A 283 19.24 -23.04 10.76
C ARG A 283 18.72 -24.42 11.12
N SER A 284 18.48 -25.27 10.12
CA SER A 284 18.04 -26.64 10.35
C SER A 284 19.08 -27.45 11.15
N ALA A 285 20.37 -27.28 10.89
CA ALA A 285 21.44 -27.93 11.63
C ALA A 285 21.52 -27.48 13.10
N VAL A 286 21.36 -26.18 13.37
CA VAL A 286 21.29 -25.65 14.74
C VAL A 286 20.08 -26.20 15.48
N ILE A 287 18.91 -26.24 14.83
CA ILE A 287 17.70 -26.81 15.43
C ILE A 287 17.89 -28.29 15.73
N ASP A 288 18.48 -29.07 14.82
CA ASP A 288 18.80 -30.49 15.03
C ASP A 288 19.79 -30.70 16.19
N GLU A 289 20.85 -29.90 16.27
CA GLU A 289 21.83 -29.97 17.36
C GLU A 289 21.21 -29.60 18.72
N LEU A 290 20.41 -28.55 18.76
CA LEU A 290 19.63 -28.17 19.94
C LEU A 290 18.68 -29.31 20.32
N SER A 291 17.98 -29.91 19.36
CA SER A 291 17.00 -30.97 19.61
C SER A 291 17.60 -32.19 20.34
N LYS A 292 18.89 -32.48 20.13
CA LYS A 292 19.61 -33.60 20.78
C LYS A 292 19.93 -33.35 22.26
N THR A 293 19.93 -32.10 22.69
CA THR A 293 20.39 -31.69 24.03
C THR A 293 19.28 -31.04 24.88
N LEU A 294 18.17 -30.64 24.27
CA LEU A 294 17.07 -29.98 24.95
C LEU A 294 16.22 -30.93 25.78
N GLN A 295 15.87 -30.49 26.98
CA GLN A 295 14.83 -31.12 27.80
C GLN A 295 13.44 -30.86 27.20
N LYS A 296 12.46 -31.68 27.59
CA LYS A 296 11.10 -31.70 27.02
C LYS A 296 10.42 -30.33 26.97
N ASP A 297 10.54 -29.54 28.03
CA ASP A 297 9.89 -28.22 28.10
C ASP A 297 10.54 -27.22 27.13
N ALA A 298 11.87 -27.21 27.07
CA ALA A 298 12.61 -26.34 26.17
C ALA A 298 12.45 -26.74 24.69
N MET A 299 12.29 -28.04 24.41
CA MET A 299 11.92 -28.53 23.08
C MET A 299 10.51 -28.04 22.68
N THR A 300 9.56 -28.13 23.61
CA THR A 300 8.18 -27.69 23.38
C THR A 300 8.13 -26.20 23.06
N GLU A 301 8.88 -25.38 23.79
CA GLU A 301 9.01 -23.95 23.51
C GLU A 301 9.66 -23.68 22.14
N LEU A 302 10.72 -24.40 21.77
CA LEU A 302 11.36 -24.25 20.45
C LEU A 302 10.39 -24.56 19.31
N VAL A 303 9.58 -25.61 19.44
CA VAL A 303 8.55 -25.98 18.47
C VAL A 303 7.47 -24.90 18.40
N ASN A 304 6.96 -24.44 19.55
CA ASN A 304 5.93 -23.40 19.62
C ASN A 304 6.39 -22.10 18.98
N ARG A 305 7.61 -21.63 19.30
CA ARG A 305 8.22 -20.43 18.69
C ARG A 305 8.43 -20.61 17.19
N SER A 306 8.86 -21.78 16.74
CA SER A 306 9.06 -22.07 15.31
C SER A 306 7.74 -22.08 14.53
N ILE A 307 6.67 -22.64 15.12
CA ILE A 307 5.33 -22.58 14.53
C ILE A 307 4.83 -21.14 14.51
N ALA A 308 4.93 -20.41 15.64
CA ALA A 308 4.52 -19.02 15.73
C ALA A 308 5.22 -18.14 14.69
N PHE A 309 6.51 -18.36 14.44
CA PHE A 309 7.24 -17.66 13.38
C PHE A 309 6.71 -18.03 11.99
N LYS A 310 6.54 -19.34 11.69
CA LYS A 310 6.02 -19.81 10.40
C LYS A 310 4.61 -19.30 10.09
N VAL A 311 3.76 -19.15 11.12
CA VAL A 311 2.40 -18.63 10.96
C VAL A 311 2.31 -17.10 11.13
N GLY A 312 3.45 -16.40 11.24
CA GLY A 312 3.50 -14.94 11.33
C GLY A 312 2.97 -14.35 12.64
N LYS A 313 2.94 -15.12 13.73
CA LYS A 313 2.55 -14.64 15.07
C LYS A 313 3.68 -13.92 15.82
N ILE A 314 4.94 -14.25 15.51
CA ILE A 314 6.10 -13.55 16.06
C ILE A 314 6.97 -13.04 14.92
N SER A 315 7.72 -11.97 15.17
CA SER A 315 8.59 -11.38 14.17
C SER A 315 9.81 -12.26 13.88
N SER A 316 10.43 -12.05 12.72
CA SER A 316 11.70 -12.70 12.39
C SER A 316 12.79 -12.37 13.43
N SER A 317 12.95 -11.10 13.83
CA SER A 317 13.96 -10.73 14.85
C SER A 317 13.72 -11.48 16.16
N GLU A 318 12.47 -11.50 16.65
CA GLU A 318 12.12 -12.18 17.90
C GLU A 318 12.47 -13.67 17.88
N TYR A 319 12.15 -14.37 16.77
CA TYR A 319 12.49 -15.78 16.62
C TYR A 319 14.00 -16.04 16.61
N TYR A 320 14.75 -15.23 15.86
CA TYR A 320 16.20 -15.42 15.72
C TYR A 320 16.98 -14.96 16.96
N ASP A 321 16.48 -13.98 17.71
CA ASP A 321 17.02 -13.59 19.01
C ASP A 321 16.81 -14.71 20.05
N TYR A 322 15.65 -15.36 20.04
CA TYR A 322 15.41 -16.56 20.84
C TYR A 322 16.36 -17.71 20.45
N LEU A 323 16.48 -18.02 19.16
CA LEU A 323 17.34 -19.11 18.68
C LEU A 323 18.81 -18.87 19.05
N LYS A 324 19.28 -17.62 18.92
CA LYS A 324 20.62 -17.20 19.35
C LYS A 324 20.85 -17.41 20.84
N SER A 325 19.89 -16.96 21.66
CA SER A 325 19.97 -17.08 23.12
C SER A 325 19.98 -18.55 23.54
N LEU A 326 19.16 -19.39 22.92
CA LEU A 326 19.09 -20.82 23.18
C LEU A 326 20.38 -21.55 22.79
N ALA A 327 20.94 -21.23 21.62
CA ALA A 327 22.23 -21.75 21.18
C ALA A 327 23.36 -21.39 22.17
N ALA A 328 23.42 -20.13 22.59
CA ALA A 328 24.43 -19.66 23.55
C ALA A 328 24.31 -20.36 24.92
N MET A 329 23.09 -20.53 25.45
CA MET A 329 22.85 -21.27 26.71
C MET A 329 23.29 -22.74 26.66
N ARG A 330 23.41 -23.32 25.45
CA ARG A 330 23.86 -24.70 25.23
C ARG A 330 25.31 -24.80 24.75
N GLY A 331 26.06 -23.69 24.78
CA GLY A 331 27.47 -23.67 24.38
C GLY A 331 27.69 -23.81 22.87
N ILE A 332 26.66 -23.56 22.04
CA ILE A 332 26.80 -23.58 20.58
C ILE A 332 27.30 -22.20 20.13
N GLU A 333 28.56 -22.16 19.70
CA GLU A 333 29.17 -20.96 19.12
C GLU A 333 28.71 -20.75 17.66
N LEU A 334 27.56 -20.08 17.49
CA LEU A 334 26.97 -19.83 16.16
C LEU A 334 27.97 -19.20 15.17
N ALA A 335 28.72 -18.17 15.58
CA ALA A 335 29.66 -17.48 14.70
C ALA A 335 30.76 -18.39 14.14
N LYS A 336 31.16 -19.44 14.87
CA LYS A 336 32.21 -20.37 14.47
C LYS A 336 31.68 -21.55 13.67
N LYS A 337 30.53 -22.10 14.08
CA LYS A 337 29.99 -23.35 13.52
C LYS A 337 28.97 -23.11 12.39
N TYR A 338 28.26 -21.97 12.45
CA TYR A 338 27.15 -21.60 11.56
C TYR A 338 27.27 -20.12 11.15
N PRO A 339 28.34 -19.75 10.41
CA PRO A 339 28.69 -18.36 10.16
C PRO A 339 27.64 -17.60 9.33
N ASN A 340 26.96 -18.25 8.38
CA ASN A 340 25.92 -17.60 7.57
C ASN A 340 24.70 -17.26 8.41
N LEU A 341 24.24 -18.20 9.24
CA LEU A 341 23.16 -17.99 10.18
C LEU A 341 23.52 -16.90 11.20
N SER A 342 24.75 -16.92 11.73
CA SER A 342 25.21 -15.88 12.66
C SER A 342 25.17 -14.49 12.01
N ASN A 343 25.66 -14.35 10.77
CA ASN A 343 25.57 -13.09 10.02
C ASN A 343 24.12 -12.70 9.73
N TYR A 344 23.27 -13.67 9.37
CA TYR A 344 21.85 -13.44 9.11
C TYR A 344 21.10 -12.95 10.35
N ILE A 345 21.38 -13.50 11.54
CA ILE A 345 20.79 -13.03 12.80
C ILE A 345 21.17 -11.56 13.05
N ILE A 346 22.45 -11.20 12.85
CA ILE A 346 22.91 -9.81 12.99
C ILE A 346 22.24 -8.90 11.96
N TYR A 347 22.24 -9.31 10.68
CA TYR A 347 21.59 -8.62 9.58
C TYR A 347 20.12 -8.32 9.92
N ASN A 348 19.37 -9.33 10.35
CA ASN A 348 17.94 -9.21 10.65
C ASN A 348 17.69 -8.30 11.87
N SER A 349 18.53 -8.38 12.91
CA SER A 349 18.40 -7.56 14.13
C SER A 349 18.70 -6.08 13.89
N VAL A 350 19.64 -5.75 13.00
CA VAL A 350 19.92 -4.35 12.65
C VAL A 350 18.88 -3.84 11.64
N TYR A 351 18.55 -4.64 10.62
CA TYR A 351 17.55 -4.29 9.61
C TYR A 351 16.18 -4.00 10.23
N SER A 352 15.75 -4.79 11.23
CA SER A 352 14.48 -4.56 11.93
C SER A 352 14.42 -3.27 12.75
N LYS A 353 15.55 -2.61 13.00
CA LYS A 353 15.66 -1.34 13.75
C LYS A 353 15.80 -0.12 12.84
N ILE A 354 15.79 -0.33 11.52
CA ILE A 354 15.77 0.76 10.55
C ILE A 354 14.33 1.29 10.48
N ASP A 355 14.17 2.56 10.82
CA ASP A 355 12.94 3.28 10.55
C ASP A 355 12.95 3.67 9.07
N ASN A 356 12.09 3.02 8.28
CA ASN A 356 12.07 3.19 6.84
C ASN A 356 11.65 4.59 6.40
N GLU A 357 10.85 5.30 7.20
CA GLU A 357 10.42 6.67 6.88
C GLU A 357 11.58 7.63 7.11
N LYS A 358 12.24 7.52 8.29
CA LYS A 358 13.43 8.30 8.59
C LYS A 358 14.61 7.99 7.68
N LEU A 359 14.73 6.75 7.18
CA LEU A 359 15.77 6.38 6.19
C LEU A 359 15.69 7.22 4.91
N PHE A 360 14.49 7.44 4.36
CA PHE A 360 14.37 8.25 3.14
C PHE A 360 14.63 9.73 3.43
N ASN A 361 14.29 10.22 4.63
CA ASN A 361 14.67 11.56 5.06
C ASN A 361 16.19 11.69 5.19
N ASP A 362 16.86 10.73 5.84
CA ASP A 362 18.32 10.68 5.95
C ASP A 362 19.01 10.75 4.58
N ILE A 363 18.47 10.02 3.59
CA ILE A 363 18.99 10.03 2.21
C ILE A 363 18.83 11.42 1.58
N LYS A 364 17.64 12.04 1.67
CA LYS A 364 17.38 13.39 1.13
C LYS A 364 18.24 14.46 1.80
N GLU A 365 18.42 14.38 3.12
CA GLU A 365 19.26 15.30 3.88
C GLU A 365 20.75 15.14 3.55
N LEU A 366 21.22 13.90 3.35
CA LEU A 366 22.58 13.65 2.90
C LEU A 366 22.82 14.17 1.49
N GLU A 367 21.90 13.93 0.54
CA GLU A 367 21.98 14.48 -0.81
C GLU A 367 22.10 16.01 -0.79
N THR A 368 21.28 16.66 0.05
CA THR A 368 21.31 18.11 0.23
C THR A 368 22.67 18.55 0.78
N ALA A 369 23.17 17.88 1.82
CA ALA A 369 24.47 18.19 2.42
C ALA A 369 25.65 17.97 1.46
N ILE A 370 25.60 16.96 0.59
CA ILE A 370 26.58 16.72 -0.47
C ILE A 370 26.52 17.87 -1.47
N LYS A 371 25.35 18.15 -2.06
CA LYS A 371 25.18 19.23 -3.04
C LYS A 371 25.64 20.58 -2.50
N GLU A 372 25.36 20.86 -1.22
CA GLU A 372 25.84 22.05 -0.51
C GLU A 372 27.36 22.21 -0.50
N LYS A 373 28.12 21.11 -0.48
CA LYS A 373 29.58 21.10 -0.59
C LYS A 373 30.08 21.23 -2.02
N LEU A 374 29.26 20.86 -3.01
CA LEU A 374 29.59 20.90 -4.43
C LEU A 374 29.33 22.26 -5.07
N TYR A 375 28.50 23.12 -4.45
CA TYR A 375 28.27 24.46 -4.97
C TYR A 375 29.48 25.38 -4.81
N GLU A 376 29.91 25.96 -5.91
CA GLU A 376 30.98 26.95 -6.00
C GLU A 376 30.46 28.38 -6.03
N ASN A 377 29.18 28.58 -6.40
CA ASN A 377 28.58 29.90 -6.54
C ASN A 377 27.05 29.88 -6.33
N GLU A 378 26.46 31.08 -6.21
CA GLU A 378 25.02 31.26 -5.99
C GLU A 378 24.14 30.89 -7.20
N ASP A 379 24.69 30.91 -8.42
CA ASP A 379 23.93 30.50 -9.61
C ASP A 379 23.63 29.00 -9.59
N GLN A 380 24.59 28.18 -9.15
CA GLN A 380 24.42 26.74 -8.98
C GLN A 380 23.38 26.43 -7.90
N ARG A 381 23.48 27.10 -6.74
CA ARG A 381 22.50 27.00 -5.64
C ARG A 381 21.09 27.37 -6.09
N THR A 382 20.97 28.49 -6.82
CA THR A 382 19.69 28.99 -7.31
C THR A 382 19.10 28.06 -8.37
N LEU A 383 19.91 27.54 -9.30
CA LEU A 383 19.45 26.61 -10.32
C LEU A 383 18.94 25.29 -9.70
N GLU A 384 19.63 24.74 -8.70
CA GLU A 384 19.14 23.55 -8.00
C GLU A 384 17.80 23.82 -7.29
N ARG A 385 17.72 24.94 -6.58
CA ARG A 385 16.49 25.34 -5.87
C ARG A 385 15.30 25.44 -6.83
N LEU A 386 15.48 26.13 -7.96
CA LEU A 386 14.44 26.25 -9.00
C LEU A 386 14.12 24.89 -9.64
N SER A 387 15.12 24.00 -9.81
CA SER A 387 14.89 22.64 -10.32
C SER A 387 13.99 21.83 -9.37
N ARG A 388 14.25 21.91 -8.06
CA ARG A 388 13.38 21.31 -7.04
C ARG A 388 11.98 21.91 -7.04
N HIS A 389 11.86 23.23 -7.20
CA HIS A 389 10.56 23.90 -7.25
C HIS A 389 9.73 23.45 -8.46
N ILE A 390 10.34 23.36 -9.65
CA ILE A 390 9.60 22.92 -10.83
C ILE A 390 9.16 21.45 -10.71
N ASP A 391 9.99 20.59 -10.11
CA ASP A 391 9.62 19.20 -9.83
C ASP A 391 8.48 19.09 -8.80
N THR A 392 8.47 19.97 -7.79
CA THR A 392 7.38 20.05 -6.82
C THR A 392 6.08 20.53 -7.50
N LEU A 393 6.13 21.52 -8.40
CA LEU A 393 4.94 21.93 -9.17
C LEU A 393 4.44 20.82 -10.09
N LEU A 394 5.34 20.08 -10.75
CA LEU A 394 5.00 18.91 -11.56
C LEU A 394 4.40 17.78 -10.71
N GLY A 395 4.87 17.60 -9.48
CA GLY A 395 4.27 16.70 -8.51
C GLY A 395 2.87 17.15 -8.10
N LEU A 396 2.66 18.45 -7.87
CA LEU A 396 1.38 19.05 -7.52
C LEU A 396 0.34 18.83 -8.61
N ILE A 397 0.69 19.14 -9.86
CA ILE A 397 -0.22 19.00 -11.02
C ILE A 397 -0.55 17.56 -11.40
N ASN A 398 0.29 16.62 -10.99
CA ASN A 398 0.08 15.20 -11.21
C ASN A 398 -0.47 14.46 -9.99
N ILE A 399 -0.78 15.17 -8.90
CA ILE A 399 -1.32 14.62 -7.65
C ILE A 399 -0.38 13.54 -7.07
N LYS A 400 0.91 13.85 -7.07
CA LYS A 400 1.99 12.95 -6.64
C LYS A 400 2.79 13.49 -5.46
N LEU A 401 2.49 14.69 -4.96
CA LEU A 401 3.16 15.22 -3.78
C LEU A 401 2.87 14.37 -2.56
N LEU A 402 3.94 14.18 -1.77
CA LEU A 402 3.87 13.72 -0.40
C LEU A 402 3.49 14.88 0.54
N ASN A 403 3.05 14.56 1.76
CA ASN A 403 2.65 15.55 2.77
C ASN A 403 3.73 16.61 3.02
N GLY A 404 4.95 16.18 3.37
CA GLY A 404 6.08 17.08 3.56
C GLY A 404 6.50 17.90 2.33
N GLU A 405 6.24 17.42 1.12
CA GLU A 405 6.53 18.19 -0.11
C GLU A 405 5.51 19.31 -0.33
N PHE A 406 4.25 19.07 0.02
CA PHE A 406 3.23 20.11 0.01
C PHE A 406 3.45 21.15 1.14
N GLU A 407 3.91 20.73 2.32
CA GLU A 407 4.32 21.68 3.36
C GLU A 407 5.56 22.50 2.95
N TYR A 408 6.53 21.88 2.25
CA TYR A 408 7.63 22.61 1.65
C TYR A 408 7.15 23.66 0.63
N TYR A 409 6.21 23.28 -0.25
CA TYR A 409 5.57 24.20 -1.19
C TYR A 409 4.90 25.39 -0.49
N LYS A 410 4.09 25.13 0.54
CA LYS A 410 3.40 26.17 1.30
C LYS A 410 4.34 27.12 2.02
N THR A 411 5.41 26.58 2.62
CA THR A 411 6.38 27.37 3.40
C THR A 411 7.26 28.26 2.52
N HIS A 412 7.48 27.90 1.26
CA HIS A 412 8.31 28.64 0.31
C HIS A 412 7.48 29.27 -0.82
N LYS A 413 6.18 29.50 -0.59
CA LYS A 413 5.19 29.84 -1.62
C LYS A 413 5.62 30.96 -2.57
N GLU A 414 6.23 32.02 -2.05
CA GLU A 414 6.69 33.17 -2.84
C GLU A 414 7.80 32.79 -3.85
N GLU A 415 8.62 31.79 -3.52
CA GLU A 415 9.71 31.33 -4.39
C GLU A 415 9.18 30.55 -5.61
N PHE A 416 7.96 30.02 -5.54
CA PHE A 416 7.28 29.30 -6.63
C PHE A 416 6.63 30.21 -7.67
N ALA A 417 6.73 31.54 -7.53
CA ALA A 417 6.18 32.49 -8.49
C ALA A 417 6.81 32.32 -9.88
N SER A 418 5.99 32.46 -10.94
CA SER A 418 6.43 32.33 -12.34
C SER A 418 7.60 33.27 -12.67
N GLU A 419 7.61 34.45 -12.07
CA GLU A 419 8.64 35.48 -12.21
C GLU A 419 10.01 35.01 -11.69
N SER A 420 10.04 34.19 -10.64
CA SER A 420 11.27 33.62 -10.08
C SER A 420 11.99 32.74 -11.12
N PHE A 421 11.22 31.91 -11.83
CA PHE A 421 11.75 31.08 -12.91
C PHE A 421 12.13 31.92 -14.13
N ALA A 422 11.21 32.74 -14.63
CA ALA A 422 11.39 33.51 -15.85
C ALA A 422 12.57 34.49 -15.74
N GLY A 423 12.71 35.18 -14.59
CA GLY A 423 13.80 36.11 -14.33
C GLY A 423 15.17 35.44 -14.37
N PHE A 424 15.32 34.32 -13.66
CA PHE A 424 16.58 33.57 -13.65
C PHE A 424 16.90 32.98 -15.04
N ILE A 425 15.94 32.31 -15.68
CA ILE A 425 16.14 31.68 -16.98
C ILE A 425 16.50 32.74 -18.04
N LYS A 426 15.83 33.89 -18.05
CA LYS A 426 16.12 34.99 -18.98
C LYS A 426 17.53 35.53 -18.77
N ALA A 427 17.90 35.84 -17.54
CA ALA A 427 19.22 36.39 -17.21
C ALA A 427 20.35 35.44 -17.65
N LYS A 428 20.21 34.14 -17.33
CA LYS A 428 21.23 33.13 -17.67
C LYS A 428 21.25 32.75 -19.14
N SER A 429 20.09 32.73 -19.80
CA SER A 429 20.04 32.50 -21.25
C SER A 429 20.79 33.60 -22.01
N ILE A 430 20.61 34.87 -21.62
CA ILE A 430 21.37 35.99 -22.20
C ILE A 430 22.86 35.86 -21.91
N GLN A 431 23.23 35.54 -20.66
CA GLN A 431 24.62 35.37 -20.25
C GLN A 431 25.37 34.30 -21.07
N PHE A 432 24.71 33.18 -21.39
CA PHE A 432 25.30 32.08 -22.15
C PHE A 432 24.99 32.08 -23.65
N GLY A 433 24.33 33.12 -24.17
CA GLY A 433 23.96 33.21 -25.59
C GLY A 433 22.95 32.16 -26.05
N LEU A 434 22.05 31.72 -25.17
CA LEU A 434 20.98 30.77 -25.46
C LEU A 434 19.70 31.50 -25.85
N ALA A 435 18.88 30.86 -26.70
CA ALA A 435 17.53 31.34 -26.98
C ALA A 435 16.67 31.27 -25.72
N TYR A 436 15.95 32.36 -25.42
CA TYR A 436 14.97 32.41 -24.34
C TYR A 436 13.60 31.98 -24.88
N GLU A 437 13.09 30.85 -24.39
CA GLU A 437 11.89 30.17 -24.93
C GLU A 437 10.80 29.94 -23.87
N VAL A 438 10.86 30.63 -22.72
CA VAL A 438 9.83 30.50 -21.68
C VAL A 438 8.67 31.44 -22.02
N GLU A 439 7.53 30.83 -22.33
CA GLU A 439 6.27 31.55 -22.54
C GLU A 439 5.81 32.26 -21.26
N PRO A 440 5.09 33.39 -21.33
CA PRO A 440 4.46 33.98 -20.16
C PRO A 440 3.43 33.03 -19.54
N THR A 441 3.26 33.11 -18.22
CA THR A 441 2.13 32.46 -17.54
C THR A 441 0.80 33.00 -18.06
N THR A 442 -0.25 32.19 -17.94
CA THR A 442 -1.62 32.54 -18.33
C THR A 442 -2.57 32.27 -17.16
N ASP A 443 -3.73 32.92 -17.16
CA ASP A 443 -4.78 32.66 -16.15
C ASP A 443 -5.13 31.17 -16.07
N THR A 444 -5.08 30.43 -17.19
CA THR A 444 -5.32 28.97 -17.19
C THR A 444 -4.30 28.21 -16.35
N ILE A 445 -3.01 28.59 -16.46
CA ILE A 445 -1.91 27.97 -15.73
C ILE A 445 -2.02 28.29 -14.24
N GLU A 446 -2.20 29.56 -13.90
CA GLU A 446 -2.33 30.04 -12.51
C GLU A 446 -3.53 29.40 -11.81
N ASN A 447 -4.68 29.36 -12.49
CA ASN A 447 -5.87 28.70 -11.97
C ASN A 447 -5.67 27.18 -11.82
N GLY A 448 -4.92 26.54 -12.73
CA GLY A 448 -4.59 25.12 -12.63
C GLY A 448 -3.79 24.80 -11.37
N ILE A 449 -2.77 25.61 -11.06
CA ILE A 449 -1.93 25.46 -9.86
C ILE A 449 -2.77 25.76 -8.59
N SER A 450 -3.50 26.87 -8.57
CA SER A 450 -4.30 27.31 -7.41
C SER A 450 -5.36 26.28 -7.00
N LYS A 451 -6.10 25.71 -7.97
CA LYS A 451 -7.12 24.69 -7.67
C LYS A 451 -6.55 23.39 -7.11
N LEU A 452 -5.34 23.02 -7.50
CA LEU A 452 -4.68 21.83 -6.95
C LEU A 452 -4.03 22.10 -5.60
N GLU A 453 -3.62 23.33 -5.33
CA GLU A 453 -3.31 23.75 -3.96
C GLU A 453 -4.54 23.60 -3.05
N ASP A 454 -5.73 24.02 -3.50
CA ASP A 454 -6.97 23.78 -2.77
C ASP A 454 -7.21 22.29 -2.54
N PHE A 455 -6.99 21.44 -3.55
CA PHE A 455 -7.10 19.98 -3.42
C PHE A 455 -6.25 19.45 -2.26
N TYR A 456 -4.97 19.81 -2.19
CA TYR A 456 -4.08 19.37 -1.13
C TYR A 456 -4.39 20.00 0.22
N ALA A 457 -4.76 21.28 0.25
CA ALA A 457 -5.15 21.97 1.47
C ALA A 457 -6.43 21.37 2.09
N ILE A 458 -7.39 20.95 1.26
CA ILE A 458 -8.58 20.24 1.72
C ILE A 458 -8.22 18.82 2.18
N ALA A 459 -7.33 18.11 1.48
CA ALA A 459 -6.87 16.79 1.90
C ALA A 459 -6.25 16.82 3.32
N ILE A 460 -5.47 17.83 3.66
CA ILE A 460 -4.95 18.02 5.03
C ILE A 460 -6.09 18.27 6.04
N LYS A 461 -7.11 19.06 5.67
CA LYS A 461 -8.27 19.29 6.55
C LYS A 461 -9.03 17.99 6.83
N ARG A 462 -9.07 17.07 5.85
CA ARG A 462 -9.72 15.75 5.96
C ARG A 462 -9.03 14.83 6.98
N ASP A 463 -7.72 14.98 7.23
CA ASP A 463 -6.97 14.16 8.20
C ASP A 463 -7.65 14.14 9.58
N LYS A 464 -8.08 15.31 10.04
CA LYS A 464 -8.73 15.46 11.35
C LYS A 464 -10.05 14.69 11.41
N SER A 465 -10.92 14.86 10.41
CA SER A 465 -12.21 14.15 10.37
C SER A 465 -12.01 12.64 10.25
N LEU A 466 -11.08 12.18 9.41
CA LEU A 466 -10.80 10.75 9.24
C LEU A 466 -10.39 10.09 10.56
N VAL A 467 -9.51 10.74 11.33
CA VAL A 467 -9.08 10.26 12.64
C VAL A 467 -10.21 10.33 13.67
N GLU A 468 -10.91 11.47 13.77
CA GLU A 468 -11.95 11.68 14.78
C GLU A 468 -13.15 10.74 14.56
N ASN A 469 -13.63 10.61 13.33
CA ASN A 469 -14.72 9.72 12.98
C ASN A 469 -14.35 8.25 13.25
N THR A 470 -13.11 7.84 12.95
CA THR A 470 -12.62 6.50 13.28
C THR A 470 -12.61 6.25 14.79
N ILE A 471 -12.10 7.20 15.58
CA ILE A 471 -12.06 7.07 17.05
C ILE A 471 -13.46 7.04 17.65
N GLU A 472 -14.37 7.86 17.16
CA GLU A 472 -15.76 7.87 17.58
C GLU A 472 -16.46 6.56 17.22
N GLY A 473 -16.31 6.10 15.97
CA GLY A 473 -16.87 4.85 15.46
C GLY A 473 -16.39 3.63 16.26
N MET A 474 -15.09 3.54 16.54
CA MET A 474 -14.55 2.45 17.35
C MET A 474 -15.10 2.48 18.78
N SER A 475 -15.23 3.68 19.38
CA SER A 475 -15.76 3.84 20.73
C SER A 475 -17.23 3.46 20.83
N LYS A 476 -18.06 3.86 19.86
CA LYS A 476 -19.46 3.44 19.76
C LYS A 476 -19.59 1.92 19.59
N ALA A 477 -18.63 1.29 18.92
CA ALA A 477 -18.58 -0.16 18.74
C ALA A 477 -17.94 -0.92 19.93
N GLY A 478 -17.51 -0.21 20.98
CA GLY A 478 -16.84 -0.82 22.14
C GLY A 478 -15.49 -1.48 21.83
N GLN A 479 -14.80 -1.03 20.78
CA GLN A 479 -13.54 -1.61 20.32
C GLN A 479 -12.33 -0.79 20.80
N SER A 480 -11.26 -1.48 21.18
CA SER A 480 -9.96 -0.88 21.52
C SER A 480 -8.95 -0.90 20.36
N ILE A 481 -9.19 -1.72 19.35
CA ILE A 481 -8.39 -1.81 18.11
C ILE A 481 -9.27 -1.51 16.90
N ALA A 482 -8.79 -0.66 16.01
CA ALA A 482 -9.38 -0.41 14.71
C ALA A 482 -8.32 -0.44 13.59
N VAL A 483 -8.74 -0.77 12.38
CA VAL A 483 -7.99 -0.44 11.16
C VAL A 483 -8.55 0.86 10.59
N LEU A 484 -7.68 1.72 10.07
CA LEU A 484 -8.04 2.86 9.25
C LEU A 484 -7.33 2.73 7.90
N VAL A 485 -8.06 2.70 6.79
CA VAL A 485 -7.51 2.60 5.42
C VAL A 485 -7.67 3.93 4.71
N THR A 486 -6.57 4.57 4.32
CA THR A 486 -6.57 5.87 3.60
C THR A 486 -5.42 5.95 2.62
N GLY A 487 -5.46 6.90 1.68
CA GLY A 487 -4.35 7.27 0.84
C GLY A 487 -3.09 7.61 1.65
N GLY A 488 -1.91 7.30 1.09
CA GLY A 488 -0.61 7.50 1.75
C GLY A 488 -0.28 8.97 2.07
N PHE A 489 -0.91 9.93 1.38
CA PHE A 489 -0.74 11.37 1.65
C PHE A 489 -1.15 11.77 3.08
N HIS A 490 -2.16 11.08 3.64
CA HIS A 490 -2.72 11.38 4.95
C HIS A 490 -1.86 10.86 6.12
N SER A 491 -0.89 9.97 5.86
CA SER A 491 -0.13 9.26 6.91
C SER A 491 0.54 10.19 7.93
N GLU A 492 1.24 11.24 7.49
CA GLU A 492 1.99 12.12 8.39
C GLU A 492 1.05 12.95 9.29
N GLY A 493 0.01 13.55 8.69
CA GLY A 493 -0.99 14.33 9.43
C GLY A 493 -1.76 13.46 10.44
N MET A 494 -2.16 12.25 10.06
CA MET A 494 -2.84 11.34 10.96
C MET A 494 -1.94 10.80 12.07
N ALA A 495 -0.69 10.45 11.78
CA ALA A 495 0.27 10.04 12.81
C ALA A 495 0.39 11.12 13.89
N ARG A 496 0.60 12.38 13.50
CA ARG A 496 0.65 13.55 14.40
C ARG A 496 -0.61 13.67 15.25
N LEU A 497 -1.79 13.61 14.62
CA LEU A 497 -3.09 13.71 15.31
C LEU A 497 -3.32 12.58 16.33
N LEU A 498 -2.83 11.37 16.04
CA LEU A 498 -2.91 10.22 16.95
C LEU A 498 -1.94 10.36 18.12
N GLU A 499 -0.71 10.85 17.88
CA GLU A 499 0.27 11.14 18.94
C GLU A 499 -0.25 12.17 19.92
N GLU A 500 -0.79 13.29 19.41
CA GLU A 500 -1.41 14.36 20.20
C GLU A 500 -2.55 13.84 21.10
N ARG A 501 -3.29 12.83 20.63
CA ARG A 501 -4.40 12.19 21.36
C ARG A 501 -3.93 11.03 22.25
N GLY A 502 -2.64 10.72 22.25
CA GLY A 502 -2.09 9.57 22.98
C GLY A 502 -2.66 8.23 22.52
N VAL A 503 -3.06 8.11 21.25
CA VAL A 503 -3.55 6.87 20.64
C VAL A 503 -2.36 6.12 20.06
N SER A 504 -2.23 4.83 20.41
CA SER A 504 -1.19 3.98 19.82
C SER A 504 -1.47 3.78 18.33
N TYR A 505 -0.43 3.70 17.49
CA TYR A 505 -0.63 3.39 16.07
C TYR A 505 0.47 2.52 15.48
N VAL A 506 0.12 1.88 14.36
CA VAL A 506 1.04 1.20 13.44
C VAL A 506 0.69 1.65 12.03
N VAL A 507 1.65 2.23 11.29
CA VAL A 507 1.47 2.54 9.86
C VAL A 507 1.97 1.37 9.03
N VAL A 508 1.15 0.90 8.10
CA VAL A 508 1.43 -0.24 7.23
C VAL A 508 1.30 0.18 5.76
N CYS A 509 2.32 -0.12 4.97
CA CYS A 509 2.33 0.08 3.53
C CYS A 509 2.17 -1.29 2.84
N PRO A 510 1.08 -1.54 2.08
CA PRO A 510 0.94 -2.76 1.30
C PRO A 510 2.03 -2.88 0.24
N ASN A 511 2.48 -4.10 -0.03
CA ASN A 511 3.42 -4.35 -1.11
C ASN A 511 2.76 -4.14 -2.48
N ILE A 512 3.50 -3.54 -3.39
CA ILE A 512 3.15 -3.44 -4.81
C ILE A 512 4.40 -3.86 -5.59
N THR A 513 4.33 -4.99 -6.27
CA THR A 513 5.45 -5.55 -7.04
C THR A 513 5.31 -5.29 -8.53
N LYS A 514 4.09 -4.94 -8.98
CA LYS A 514 3.78 -4.68 -10.39
C LYS A 514 3.33 -3.24 -10.58
N ASP A 515 3.93 -2.60 -11.58
CA ASP A 515 3.48 -1.31 -12.08
C ASP A 515 2.39 -1.56 -13.13
N VAL A 516 1.12 -1.39 -12.73
CA VAL A 516 -0.05 -1.60 -13.58
C VAL A 516 -0.89 -0.33 -13.62
N PRO A 517 -1.50 0.01 -14.77
CA PRO A 517 -2.43 1.13 -14.85
C PRO A 517 -3.57 0.99 -13.82
N THR A 518 -3.85 2.06 -13.10
CA THR A 518 -4.94 2.14 -12.14
C THR A 518 -6.15 2.87 -12.74
N PRO A 519 -7.39 2.40 -12.50
CA PRO A 519 -8.60 3.10 -12.96
C PRO A 519 -8.93 4.33 -12.11
N TYR A 520 -8.09 4.72 -11.14
CA TYR A 520 -8.39 5.79 -10.18
C TYR A 520 -8.89 7.09 -10.79
N ILE A 521 -8.21 7.62 -11.82
CA ILE A 521 -8.65 8.84 -12.50
C ILE A 521 -10.01 8.65 -13.19
N GLN A 522 -10.23 7.49 -13.83
CA GLN A 522 -11.51 7.16 -14.47
C GLN A 522 -12.65 7.12 -13.44
N VAL A 523 -12.38 6.57 -12.25
CA VAL A 523 -13.33 6.52 -11.14
C VAL A 523 -13.67 7.93 -10.65
N LEU A 524 -12.66 8.79 -10.46
CA LEU A 524 -12.84 10.18 -10.01
C LEU A 524 -13.56 11.06 -11.05
N THR A 525 -13.30 10.85 -12.34
CA THR A 525 -13.94 11.62 -13.43
C THR A 525 -15.25 10.99 -13.91
N ASN A 526 -15.73 9.94 -13.25
CA ASN A 526 -16.91 9.16 -13.61
C ASN A 526 -16.92 8.68 -15.08
N GLN A 527 -15.75 8.34 -15.62
CA GLN A 527 -15.59 7.81 -16.98
C GLN A 527 -15.67 6.28 -16.97
N ARG A 528 -16.82 5.74 -16.55
CA ARG A 528 -17.06 4.30 -16.42
C ARG A 528 -17.68 3.74 -17.70
N ALA A 529 -17.25 2.55 -18.13
CA ALA A 529 -18.03 1.73 -19.05
C ALA A 529 -19.11 1.00 -18.23
N SER A 530 -20.34 0.90 -18.74
CA SER A 530 -21.40 0.17 -18.01
C SER A 530 -21.07 -1.33 -17.96
N PHE A 531 -21.56 -2.01 -16.92
CA PHE A 531 -21.41 -3.46 -16.80
C PHE A 531 -22.05 -4.18 -17.99
N GLU A 532 -23.14 -3.64 -18.55
CA GLU A 532 -23.78 -4.15 -19.77
C GLU A 532 -22.91 -3.97 -21.03
N ASP A 533 -22.26 -2.81 -21.22
CA ASP A 533 -21.39 -2.56 -22.39
C ASP A 533 -20.24 -3.57 -22.48
N ILE A 534 -19.74 -4.00 -21.31
CA ILE A 534 -18.63 -4.94 -21.18
C ILE A 534 -19.08 -6.38 -21.46
N LEU A 535 -20.28 -6.78 -21.02
CA LEU A 535 -20.84 -8.11 -21.26
C LEU A 535 -21.18 -8.36 -22.74
N VAL A 536 -21.53 -7.31 -23.48
CA VAL A 536 -21.89 -7.40 -24.90
C VAL A 536 -20.66 -7.35 -25.83
N GLY A 537 -19.44 -7.18 -25.27
CA GLY A 537 -18.21 -7.14 -26.06
C GLY A 537 -18.08 -5.90 -26.95
N ALA A 538 -18.69 -4.78 -26.54
CA ALA A 538 -18.48 -3.51 -27.23
C ALA A 538 -17.01 -3.10 -27.10
N GLN A 539 -16.36 -2.82 -28.25
CA GLN A 539 -15.00 -2.27 -28.27
C GLN A 539 -14.96 -0.90 -27.59
N GLU A 540 -13.77 -0.52 -27.13
CA GLU A 540 -13.44 0.63 -26.28
C GLU A 540 -14.41 1.82 -26.34
N PRO A 541 -14.70 2.47 -25.20
CA PRO A 541 -15.50 3.68 -25.21
C PRO A 541 -14.90 4.68 -26.20
N VAL A 542 -15.74 5.11 -27.15
CA VAL A 542 -15.40 6.07 -28.19
C VAL A 542 -14.75 7.28 -27.51
N LYS A 543 -13.52 7.63 -27.92
CA LYS A 543 -12.88 8.92 -27.60
C LYS A 543 -13.72 10.06 -28.18
N GLN A 544 -14.81 10.41 -27.51
CA GLN A 544 -15.42 11.72 -27.64
C GLN A 544 -14.77 12.62 -26.61
N ASN A 545 -14.24 13.75 -27.05
CA ASN A 545 -13.83 14.86 -26.20
C ASN A 545 -15.02 15.24 -25.31
N MET A 546 -15.08 14.67 -24.10
CA MET A 546 -16.15 14.96 -23.14
C MET A 546 -15.53 15.63 -21.92
N LEU A 547 -15.75 16.93 -21.88
CA LEU A 547 -15.79 17.73 -20.66
C LEU A 547 -16.62 16.99 -19.61
N ALA A 548 -16.15 17.01 -18.35
CA ALA A 548 -16.84 16.44 -17.20
C ALA A 548 -18.36 16.67 -17.31
N PRO A 549 -19.20 15.62 -17.28
CA PRO A 549 -20.64 15.82 -17.34
C PRO A 549 -21.06 16.56 -16.07
N ALA A 550 -21.50 17.80 -16.24
CA ALA A 550 -22.34 18.49 -15.27
C ALA A 550 -23.41 17.52 -14.77
N LEU A 551 -23.54 17.36 -13.45
CA LEU A 551 -24.66 16.74 -12.72
C LEU A 551 -25.82 16.28 -13.63
N ILE A 552 -25.70 15.10 -14.24
CA ILE A 552 -26.82 14.50 -14.97
C ILE A 552 -27.64 13.74 -13.93
N SER A 553 -28.79 14.30 -13.61
CA SER A 553 -29.89 13.63 -12.93
C SER A 553 -30.23 12.33 -13.67
N TRP A 554 -29.81 11.19 -13.14
CA TRP A 554 -30.19 9.86 -13.64
C TRP A 554 -31.70 9.56 -13.46
N ALA A 555 -32.47 10.48 -12.87
CA ALA A 555 -33.91 10.36 -12.68
C ALA A 555 -34.74 10.78 -13.92
N ALA A 556 -34.13 11.00 -15.08
CA ALA A 556 -34.85 11.32 -16.31
C ALA A 556 -34.62 10.26 -17.40
N GLY A 557 -35.48 9.24 -17.40
CA GLY A 557 -35.84 8.50 -18.62
C GLY A 557 -35.27 7.10 -18.76
N LEU A 558 -35.90 6.12 -18.12
CA LEU A 558 -35.94 4.77 -18.69
C LEU A 558 -37.00 4.76 -19.79
N THR A 559 -36.62 4.40 -21.01
CA THR A 559 -37.53 4.32 -22.14
C THR A 559 -38.28 2.99 -22.14
N SER A 560 -39.48 2.97 -22.70
CA SER A 560 -40.31 1.75 -22.84
C SER A 560 -39.60 0.62 -23.61
N SER A 561 -38.58 0.96 -24.39
CA SER A 561 -37.71 0.03 -25.12
C SER A 561 -36.77 -0.75 -24.21
N GLU A 562 -36.23 -0.12 -23.16
CA GLU A 562 -35.29 -0.73 -22.21
C GLU A 562 -36.02 -1.68 -21.25
N LEU A 563 -37.26 -1.35 -20.87
CA LEU A 563 -38.15 -2.24 -20.11
C LEU A 563 -38.54 -3.50 -20.90
N LYS A 564 -38.60 -3.41 -22.23
CA LYS A 564 -38.94 -4.55 -23.10
C LYS A 564 -37.79 -5.56 -23.20
N LYS A 565 -36.55 -5.07 -23.25
CA LYS A 565 -35.34 -5.91 -23.28
C LYS A 565 -35.15 -6.73 -21.99
N LEU A 566 -35.56 -6.20 -20.84
CA LEU A 566 -35.55 -6.93 -19.57
C LEU A 566 -36.60 -8.05 -19.52
N ALA A 567 -37.74 -7.89 -20.18
CA ALA A 567 -38.75 -8.94 -20.33
C ALA A 567 -38.30 -10.05 -21.30
N GLU A 568 -37.56 -9.69 -22.36
CA GLU A 568 -36.97 -10.65 -23.32
C GLU A 568 -35.81 -11.48 -22.71
N ALA A 569 -35.18 -10.98 -21.64
CA ALA A 569 -34.10 -11.66 -20.91
C ALA A 569 -34.60 -12.74 -19.90
N GLY A 570 -35.88 -13.12 -19.95
CA GLY A 570 -36.40 -14.25 -19.18
C GLY A 570 -36.85 -13.94 -17.74
N VAL A 571 -36.97 -12.66 -17.36
CA VAL A 571 -37.64 -12.27 -16.12
C VAL A 571 -39.14 -12.46 -16.31
N SER A 572 -39.65 -13.64 -15.96
CA SER A 572 -41.08 -13.94 -15.97
C SER A 572 -41.79 -13.13 -14.89
N LEU A 573 -42.57 -12.13 -15.31
CA LEU A 573 -43.56 -11.45 -14.49
C LEU A 573 -44.93 -11.90 -14.97
N GLU A 574 -45.31 -13.13 -14.62
CA GLU A 574 -46.64 -13.66 -14.91
C GLU A 574 -47.73 -12.84 -14.17
N ASP A 575 -48.71 -12.44 -14.98
CA ASP A 575 -50.06 -11.96 -14.67
C ASP A 575 -50.25 -10.75 -13.76
N ARG A 576 -49.76 -9.57 -14.19
CA ARG A 576 -50.32 -8.28 -13.75
C ARG A 576 -50.42 -7.26 -14.88
N THR A 577 -51.53 -6.52 -14.92
CA THR A 577 -51.80 -5.50 -15.94
C THR A 577 -50.85 -4.30 -15.81
N ILE A 578 -50.72 -3.49 -16.87
CA ILE A 578 -49.78 -2.34 -16.90
C ILE A 578 -50.10 -1.33 -15.78
N ASP A 579 -51.38 -1.11 -15.47
CA ASP A 579 -51.79 -0.21 -14.37
C ASP A 579 -51.44 -0.75 -12.97
N ASP A 580 -51.43 -2.08 -12.79
CA ASP A 580 -51.00 -2.71 -11.53
C ASP A 580 -49.48 -2.59 -11.33
N LYS A 581 -48.70 -2.55 -12.42
CA LYS A 581 -47.24 -2.37 -12.37
C LYS A 581 -46.87 -0.94 -12.01
N ASP A 582 -47.55 0.06 -12.58
CA ASP A 582 -47.33 1.47 -12.25
C ASP A 582 -47.73 1.79 -10.80
N THR A 583 -48.80 1.17 -10.30
CA THR A 583 -49.23 1.29 -8.90
C THR A 583 -48.24 0.59 -7.97
N TRP A 584 -47.77 -0.61 -8.30
CA TRP A 584 -46.75 -1.30 -7.51
C TRP A 584 -45.42 -0.54 -7.45
N ILE A 585 -44.95 0.01 -8.58
CA ILE A 585 -43.75 0.86 -8.66
C ILE A 585 -43.94 2.13 -7.84
N LYS A 586 -45.10 2.80 -7.95
CA LYS A 586 -45.38 3.98 -7.11
C LYS A 586 -45.44 3.64 -5.64
N GLU A 587 -46.02 2.53 -5.23
CA GLU A 587 -46.15 2.18 -3.81
C GLU A 587 -44.83 1.68 -3.21
N HIS A 588 -44.06 0.86 -3.92
CA HIS A 588 -42.89 0.19 -3.35
C HIS A 588 -41.58 0.94 -3.62
N LEU A 589 -41.47 1.63 -4.76
CA LEU A 589 -40.25 2.37 -5.14
C LEU A 589 -40.24 3.79 -4.56
N SER A 590 -41.42 4.40 -4.30
CA SER A 590 -41.48 5.69 -3.56
C SER A 590 -41.23 5.51 -2.06
N LEU A 591 -41.67 4.40 -1.45
CA LEU A 591 -41.33 4.03 -0.08
C LEU A 591 -39.83 3.72 0.08
N TRP A 592 -39.19 3.21 -0.99
CA TRP A 592 -37.75 2.94 -1.04
C TRP A 592 -36.93 4.23 -1.20
N LEU A 593 -37.29 5.11 -2.14
CA LEU A 593 -36.59 6.40 -2.37
C LEU A 593 -36.82 7.42 -1.23
N GLY A 594 -38.00 7.44 -0.62
CA GLY A 594 -38.30 8.33 0.50
C GLY A 594 -37.50 8.02 1.77
N LYS A 595 -37.16 6.74 2.02
CA LYS A 595 -36.32 6.33 3.15
C LYS A 595 -34.81 6.51 2.89
N ALA A 596 -34.38 6.53 1.63
CA ALA A 596 -32.99 6.76 1.25
C ALA A 596 -32.57 8.25 1.30
N LEU A 597 -33.53 9.17 1.46
CA LEU A 597 -33.28 10.63 1.55
C LEU A 597 -33.36 11.18 2.98
N THR A 598 -33.50 10.32 4.00
CA THR A 598 -33.53 10.72 5.42
C THR A 598 -32.53 9.98 6.31
N TYR A 599 -31.49 9.35 5.73
CA TYR A 599 -30.32 8.83 6.45
C TYR A 599 -29.03 9.30 5.81
#